data_AF-A0A1A8UZW0-F1
#
_entry.id   AF-A0A1A8UZW0-F1
#
_cell.length_a   1.000
_cell.length_b   1.000
_cell.length_c   1.000
_cell.angle_alpha   90.00
_cell.angle_beta   90.00
_cell.angle_gamma   90.00
#
_symmetry.space_group_name_H-M   'P 1'
#
loop_
_entity.id
_entity.type
_entity.pdbx_description
1 polymer ?
#
loop_
_entity_poly.entity_id
_entity_poly.type
_entity_poly.pdbx_seq_one_letter_code
_entity_poly.pdbx_strand_id
1 'polypeptide(L)'
;MAGRHRVTALSVGVLLLMMSARSSGRPEKCLGNKSCRRPPVVLIPGDLGNQLEAKLDKPSVVHYICYKKTDFFFTLWLNLELLVPVAIDCWIDNIRLIYNGTTRTSSSPPGVNVRVPGFGKTYSLEYLDPSKRSVGMYFFSIVQAMVEWGYTRDDDVRGAPYDWRKAPNENKEYFLDLQKMIEEMAEEAGGPVVLIAHSMGNMYTLFFLNQQSQAWKDKYIKAFVSLGPPWAGVAKTLRVVTSGDNNRIPVISSLKIRSQQRSAVSTNWLLPYAHSWPEDQVLVQTPTANYTLQDYERLYADIGFHEGWQMRLDTEPLVSDLRAPGVAVHCLYGAGVPTPETFQYSDKFPDVEPTVGYGDGDGTVNLRSAVQCKRWAGRQKQPVVLKELTGNEHVDMLTNFTTVAYIKTVLFSP
;
A
#
# COMPACT_ATOMS: atom_id res chain seq x y z
N MET A 1 17.95 61.78 33.14
CA MET A 1 16.87 61.27 34.00
C MET A 1 15.56 61.75 33.39
N ALA A 2 14.95 60.96 32.50
CA ALA A 2 14.01 59.87 32.77
C ALA A 2 12.64 60.38 33.23
N GLY A 3 11.65 60.30 32.33
CA GLY A 3 10.24 60.56 32.61
C GLY A 3 9.38 60.15 31.43
N ARG A 4 8.71 59.00 31.55
CA ARG A 4 7.70 58.47 30.60
C ARG A 4 6.46 59.35 30.58
N HIS A 5 5.82 59.49 29.42
CA HIS A 5 4.37 59.30 29.25
C HIS A 5 4.05 58.98 27.77
N ARG A 6 2.92 58.30 27.56
CA ARG A 6 2.56 57.53 26.37
C ARG A 6 1.22 58.08 25.84
N VAL A 7 1.07 58.04 24.51
CA VAL A 7 -0.18 57.99 23.68
C VAL A 7 -0.93 59.30 23.38
N THR A 8 -0.96 59.71 22.10
CA THR A 8 -2.10 59.75 21.13
C THR A 8 -1.62 60.37 19.79
N ALA A 9 -1.58 59.64 18.67
CA ALA A 9 -2.62 59.51 17.63
C ALA A 9 -2.87 60.78 16.77
N LEU A 10 -2.37 60.81 15.52
CA LEU A 10 -3.12 60.92 14.25
C LEU A 10 -2.21 61.33 13.05
N SER A 11 -2.31 60.53 11.98
CA SER A 11 -2.41 60.89 10.55
C SER A 11 -1.48 61.94 9.92
N VAL A 12 -0.63 61.49 8.97
CA VAL A 12 -0.19 62.07 7.66
C VAL A 12 1.10 61.29 7.30
N GLY A 13 1.37 60.73 6.14
CA GLY A 13 0.73 60.64 4.84
C GLY A 13 1.71 59.90 3.92
N VAL A 14 1.18 59.27 2.88
CA VAL A 14 1.79 59.11 1.55
C VAL A 14 3.33 58.97 1.50
N LEU A 15 3.84 57.74 1.54
CA LEU A 15 4.99 57.31 0.72
C LEU A 15 5.23 55.81 0.92
N LEU A 16 4.77 54.96 0.00
CA LEU A 16 5.32 53.65 -0.39
C LEU A 16 4.31 52.92 -1.29
N LEU A 17 3.95 53.58 -2.39
CA LEU A 17 3.30 52.98 -3.55
C LEU A 17 4.37 52.85 -4.63
N MET A 18 5.30 51.90 -4.45
CA MET A 18 6.18 51.33 -5.49
C MET A 18 7.00 50.23 -4.84
N MET A 19 6.42 49.04 -4.64
CA MET A 19 7.07 47.71 -4.64
C MET A 19 6.00 46.64 -4.50
N SER A 20 5.01 46.69 -5.40
CA SER A 20 4.07 45.60 -5.64
C SER A 20 4.26 45.11 -7.07
N ALA A 21 5.48 44.71 -7.40
CA ALA A 21 5.70 43.78 -8.49
C ALA A 21 5.35 42.39 -7.95
N ARG A 22 4.10 42.00 -8.15
CA ARG A 22 3.68 40.60 -8.05
C ARG A 22 4.66 39.79 -8.89
N SER A 23 5.54 39.03 -8.24
CA SER A 23 6.09 37.83 -8.87
C SER A 23 4.96 36.81 -8.93
N SER A 24 4.02 37.03 -9.85
CA SER A 24 3.16 35.98 -10.36
C SER A 24 4.06 35.07 -11.19
N GLY A 25 4.82 34.21 -10.52
CA GLY A 25 5.40 33.05 -11.16
C GLY A 25 4.25 32.16 -11.61
N ARG A 26 3.73 32.41 -12.81
CA ARG A 26 2.99 31.38 -13.53
C ARG A 26 3.92 30.16 -13.59
N PRO A 27 3.45 28.93 -13.29
CA PRO A 27 4.24 27.76 -13.63
C PRO A 27 4.57 27.89 -15.12
N GLU A 28 5.84 27.69 -15.48
CA GLU A 28 6.27 27.67 -16.88
C GLU A 28 5.42 26.63 -17.61
N LYS A 29 4.32 27.08 -18.23
CA LYS A 29 3.67 26.33 -19.29
C LYS A 29 4.70 26.31 -20.40
N CYS A 30 5.21 25.14 -20.72
CA CYS A 30 6.15 24.88 -21.81
C CYS A 30 5.70 25.66 -23.05
N LEU A 31 6.35 26.80 -23.31
CA LEU A 31 6.09 27.65 -24.45
C LEU A 31 7.02 27.22 -25.59
N GLY A 32 6.42 26.75 -26.68
CA GLY A 32 7.06 26.61 -27.99
C GLY A 32 7.73 25.26 -28.24
N ASN A 33 7.18 24.50 -29.19
CA ASN A 33 7.81 23.58 -30.16
C ASN A 33 9.07 22.74 -29.80
N LYS A 34 9.38 22.52 -28.53
CA LYS A 34 10.37 21.56 -28.06
C LYS A 34 9.72 20.66 -27.00
N SER A 35 9.67 19.37 -27.33
CA SER A 35 9.19 18.28 -26.49
C SER A 35 9.93 18.26 -25.15
N CYS A 36 9.29 18.73 -24.09
CA CYS A 36 9.59 18.39 -22.71
C CYS A 36 8.30 17.93 -22.04
N ARG A 37 7.69 16.84 -22.53
CA ARG A 37 6.58 16.21 -21.81
C ARG A 37 7.15 15.21 -20.82
N ARG A 38 7.19 15.62 -19.54
CA ARG A 38 7.37 14.69 -18.41
C ARG A 38 6.37 13.52 -18.54
N PRO A 39 6.73 12.29 -18.17
CA PRO A 39 5.84 11.15 -18.31
C PRO A 39 4.65 11.29 -17.35
N PRO A 40 3.44 10.89 -17.77
CA PRO A 40 2.31 10.76 -16.84
C PRO A 40 2.60 9.63 -15.84
N VAL A 41 1.98 9.69 -14.67
CA VAL A 41 2.29 8.80 -13.54
C VAL A 41 1.04 8.13 -12.99
N VAL A 42 1.13 6.82 -12.78
CA VAL A 42 0.11 6.04 -12.08
C VAL A 42 0.66 5.61 -10.72
N LEU A 43 -0.10 5.87 -9.65
CA LEU A 43 0.23 5.51 -8.28
C LEU A 43 -0.58 4.26 -7.86
N ILE A 44 0.12 3.20 -7.43
CA ILE A 44 -0.49 1.94 -7.00
C ILE A 44 -0.23 1.73 -5.50
N PRO A 45 -1.26 1.79 -4.65
CA PRO A 45 -1.10 1.71 -3.21
C PRO A 45 -0.79 0.30 -2.70
N GLY A 46 -0.33 0.21 -1.46
CA GLY A 46 -0.13 -1.06 -0.75
C GLY A 46 -1.38 -1.58 -0.05
N ASP A 47 -1.19 -2.62 0.77
CA ASP A 47 -2.23 -3.08 1.68
C ASP A 47 -2.66 -1.94 2.60
N LEU A 48 -3.97 -1.84 2.87
CA LEU A 48 -4.60 -0.72 3.58
C LEU A 48 -4.39 0.67 2.92
N GLY A 49 -3.79 0.75 1.74
CA GLY A 49 -3.24 1.97 1.16
C GLY A 49 -4.22 2.84 0.36
N ASN A 50 -5.50 2.48 0.33
CA ASN A 50 -6.55 3.34 -0.20
C ASN A 50 -7.85 3.17 0.56
N GLN A 51 -8.70 4.19 0.46
CA GLN A 51 -10.04 4.15 1.02
C GLN A 51 -10.87 2.97 0.48
N LEU A 52 -11.80 2.49 1.30
CA LEU A 52 -12.90 1.61 0.91
C LEU A 52 -14.22 2.22 1.40
N GLU A 53 -15.28 2.06 0.63
CA GLU A 53 -16.64 2.46 1.01
C GLU A 53 -17.56 1.25 1.11
N ALA A 54 -18.56 1.34 1.99
CA ALA A 54 -19.57 0.30 2.13
C ALA A 54 -20.99 0.85 2.16
N LYS A 55 -21.94 0.04 1.68
CA LYS A 55 -23.38 0.22 1.84
C LYS A 55 -23.98 -1.07 2.42
N LEU A 56 -24.87 -0.92 3.42
CA LEU A 56 -25.39 -2.04 4.20
C LEU A 56 -26.88 -2.27 3.95
N ASP A 57 -27.27 -3.54 3.93
CA ASP A 57 -28.63 -4.08 4.01
C ASP A 57 -28.56 -5.50 4.63
N LYS A 58 -28.00 -5.58 5.84
CA LYS A 58 -27.64 -6.83 6.51
C LYS A 58 -28.86 -7.52 7.14
N PRO A 59 -28.95 -8.86 7.06
CA PRO A 59 -30.04 -9.61 7.71
C PRO A 59 -29.94 -9.57 9.24
N SER A 60 -28.72 -9.54 9.78
CA SER A 60 -28.43 -9.53 11.21
C SER A 60 -27.18 -8.70 11.51
N VAL A 61 -26.95 -8.43 12.79
CA VAL A 61 -25.77 -7.70 13.29
C VAL A 61 -25.22 -8.39 14.52
N VAL A 62 -23.91 -8.24 14.74
CA VAL A 62 -23.19 -8.82 15.88
C VAL A 62 -23.45 -8.09 17.20
N HIS A 63 -23.87 -6.83 17.14
CA HIS A 63 -24.20 -6.01 18.30
C HIS A 63 -25.32 -5.02 17.97
N TYR A 64 -26.09 -4.60 18.98
CA TYR A 64 -27.24 -3.71 18.79
C TYR A 64 -26.86 -2.29 18.30
N ILE A 65 -25.60 -1.89 18.46
CA ILE A 65 -25.09 -0.60 17.98
C ILE A 65 -24.71 -0.62 16.50
N CYS A 66 -24.61 -1.80 15.88
CA CYS A 66 -24.21 -1.90 14.49
C CYS A 66 -25.39 -1.57 13.58
N TYR A 67 -25.15 -0.71 12.59
CA TYR A 67 -26.16 -0.43 11.57
C TYR A 67 -26.45 -1.67 10.74
N LYS A 68 -27.73 -2.04 10.65
CA LYS A 68 -28.21 -3.06 9.72
C LYS A 68 -28.25 -2.55 8.27
N LYS A 69 -28.68 -1.29 8.08
CA LYS A 69 -28.93 -0.70 6.77
C LYS A 69 -28.40 0.71 6.68
N THR A 70 -27.89 1.09 5.51
CA THR A 70 -27.50 2.48 5.20
C THR A 70 -28.07 2.88 3.83
N ASP A 71 -28.54 4.12 3.70
CA ASP A 71 -29.09 4.61 2.43
C ASP A 71 -28.00 4.98 1.42
N PHE A 72 -26.83 5.40 1.94
CA PHE A 72 -25.67 5.82 1.17
C PHE A 72 -24.43 4.95 1.47
N PHE A 73 -23.42 5.09 0.61
CA PHE A 73 -22.09 4.54 0.85
C PHE A 73 -21.35 5.42 1.87
N PHE A 74 -20.79 4.81 2.92
CA PHE A 74 -19.93 5.49 3.88
C PHE A 74 -18.51 4.96 3.79
N THR A 75 -17.53 5.75 4.24
CA THR A 75 -16.12 5.32 4.30
C THR A 75 -15.95 4.21 5.34
N LEU A 76 -15.70 3.00 4.86
CA LEU A 76 -15.41 1.80 5.66
C LEU A 76 -13.95 1.78 6.11
N TRP A 77 -13.04 2.27 5.27
CA TRP A 77 -11.62 2.40 5.59
C TRP A 77 -11.07 3.70 4.98
N LEU A 78 -10.29 4.52 5.68
CA LEU A 78 -10.05 4.50 7.12
C LEU A 78 -11.10 5.38 7.83
N ASN A 79 -11.72 4.84 8.88
CA ASN A 79 -12.55 5.62 9.78
C ASN A 79 -12.19 5.24 11.22
N LEU A 80 -11.48 6.14 11.92
CA LEU A 80 -10.97 5.89 13.26
C LEU A 80 -12.09 5.70 14.30
N GLU A 81 -13.27 6.29 14.08
CA GLU A 81 -14.44 6.11 14.96
C GLU A 81 -14.97 4.67 14.92
N LEU A 82 -14.73 3.94 13.83
CA LEU A 82 -15.12 2.54 13.68
C LEU A 82 -14.13 1.57 14.36
N LEU A 83 -12.97 2.05 14.83
CA LEU A 83 -11.92 1.21 15.41
C LEU A 83 -11.87 1.25 16.95
N VAL A 84 -12.76 1.99 17.59
CA VAL A 84 -12.87 2.05 19.06
C VAL A 84 -13.54 0.79 19.61
N PRO A 85 -13.36 0.47 20.92
CA PRO A 85 -14.02 -0.68 21.54
C PRO A 85 -15.53 -0.71 21.28
N VAL A 86 -16.08 -1.92 21.10
CA VAL A 86 -17.46 -2.21 20.70
C VAL A 86 -17.78 -1.86 19.24
N ALA A 87 -17.37 -0.69 18.73
CA ALA A 87 -17.58 -0.31 17.32
C ALA A 87 -16.76 -1.19 16.35
N ILE A 88 -15.57 -1.62 16.77
CA ILE A 88 -14.70 -2.50 15.99
C ILE A 88 -15.38 -3.82 15.61
N ASP A 89 -16.28 -4.34 16.44
CA ASP A 89 -16.99 -5.58 16.14
C ASP A 89 -17.94 -5.37 14.94
N CYS A 90 -18.57 -4.20 14.84
CA CYS A 90 -19.38 -3.80 13.68
C CYS A 90 -18.52 -3.63 12.43
N TRP A 91 -17.34 -3.01 12.57
CA TRP A 91 -16.41 -2.82 11.45
C TRP A 91 -15.91 -4.15 10.90
N ILE A 92 -15.45 -5.06 11.78
CA ILE A 92 -15.01 -6.41 11.42
C ILE A 92 -16.11 -7.15 10.66
N ASP A 93 -17.35 -7.14 11.16
CA ASP A 93 -18.46 -7.85 10.51
C ASP A 93 -18.89 -7.25 9.15
N ASN A 94 -18.48 -6.01 8.86
CA ASN A 94 -18.72 -5.37 7.56
C ASN A 94 -17.54 -5.58 6.59
N ILE A 95 -16.30 -5.46 7.06
CA ILE A 95 -15.12 -5.49 6.18
C ILE A 95 -14.59 -6.90 5.93
N ARG A 96 -14.92 -7.89 6.79
CA ARG A 96 -14.43 -9.26 6.61
C ARG A 96 -14.82 -9.82 5.25
N LEU A 97 -13.99 -10.67 4.68
CA LEU A 97 -14.37 -11.50 3.54
C LEU A 97 -14.87 -12.87 4.01
N ILE A 98 -15.74 -13.47 3.22
CA ILE A 98 -16.16 -14.87 3.36
C ILE A 98 -15.51 -15.63 2.22
N TYR A 99 -14.59 -16.54 2.55
CA TYR A 99 -13.98 -17.42 1.57
C TYR A 99 -14.79 -18.70 1.42
N ASN A 100 -15.03 -19.11 0.18
CA ASN A 100 -15.77 -20.31 -0.14
C ASN A 100 -14.79 -21.36 -0.69
N GLY A 101 -14.53 -22.40 0.10
CA GLY A 101 -13.60 -23.48 -0.26
C GLY A 101 -13.99 -24.29 -1.49
N THR A 102 -15.27 -24.26 -1.90
CA THR A 102 -15.75 -24.91 -3.12
C THR A 102 -15.47 -24.06 -4.35
N THR A 103 -15.79 -22.76 -4.32
CA THR A 103 -15.57 -21.87 -5.47
C THR A 103 -14.15 -21.32 -5.53
N ARG A 104 -13.37 -21.46 -4.46
CA ARG A 104 -12.00 -20.93 -4.32
C ARG A 104 -11.95 -19.41 -4.49
N THR A 105 -12.97 -18.72 -4.00
CA THR A 105 -13.14 -17.26 -4.11
C THR A 105 -13.70 -16.64 -2.84
N SER A 106 -13.55 -15.33 -2.72
CA SER A 106 -14.00 -14.54 -1.56
C SER A 106 -15.11 -13.55 -1.92
N SER A 107 -16.05 -13.36 -1.00
CA SER A 107 -17.16 -12.40 -1.15
C SER A 107 -17.35 -11.56 0.10
N SER A 108 -17.99 -10.40 -0.05
CA SER A 108 -18.43 -9.59 1.09
C SER A 108 -19.55 -10.31 1.88
N PRO A 109 -19.76 -9.98 3.17
CA PRO A 109 -20.81 -10.58 3.97
C PRO A 109 -22.21 -10.29 3.40
N PRO A 110 -23.23 -11.12 3.73
CA PRO A 110 -24.60 -10.91 3.27
C PRO A 110 -25.09 -9.49 3.57
N GLY A 111 -25.60 -8.81 2.54
CA GLY A 111 -26.08 -7.44 2.66
C GLY A 111 -25.00 -6.37 2.76
N VAL A 112 -23.73 -6.68 2.48
CA VAL A 112 -22.65 -5.68 2.47
C VAL A 112 -22.11 -5.51 1.05
N ASN A 113 -22.29 -4.32 0.50
CA ASN A 113 -21.66 -3.92 -0.75
C ASN A 113 -20.43 -3.07 -0.42
N VAL A 114 -19.24 -3.50 -0.87
CA VAL A 114 -17.98 -2.75 -0.72
C VAL A 114 -17.53 -2.28 -2.10
N ARG A 115 -17.13 -1.02 -2.20
CA ARG A 115 -16.55 -0.45 -3.42
C ARG A 115 -15.26 0.31 -3.14
N VAL A 116 -14.47 0.47 -4.19
CA VAL A 116 -13.22 1.23 -4.16
C VAL A 116 -13.46 2.62 -4.74
N PRO A 117 -13.44 3.70 -3.93
CA PRO A 117 -13.62 5.05 -4.43
C PRO A 117 -12.33 5.60 -5.08
N GLY A 118 -12.51 6.53 -6.00
CA GLY A 118 -11.40 7.36 -6.50
C GLY A 118 -10.45 6.69 -7.48
N PHE A 119 -10.91 5.69 -8.25
CA PHE A 119 -10.11 5.20 -9.38
C PHE A 119 -9.83 6.32 -10.40
N GLY A 120 -8.58 6.48 -10.81
CA GLY A 120 -8.12 7.61 -11.62
C GLY A 120 -7.95 8.91 -10.86
N LYS A 121 -8.22 8.93 -9.55
CA LYS A 121 -8.11 10.09 -8.67
C LYS A 121 -7.02 9.89 -7.63
N THR A 122 -6.47 10.97 -7.08
CA THR A 122 -5.40 10.88 -6.06
C THR A 122 -5.93 10.88 -4.63
N TYR A 123 -7.11 11.46 -4.37
CA TYR A 123 -7.58 11.72 -3.00
C TYR A 123 -7.68 10.47 -2.11
N SER A 124 -8.08 9.32 -2.68
CA SER A 124 -8.34 8.09 -1.91
C SER A 124 -7.07 7.38 -1.45
N LEU A 125 -5.92 7.74 -2.01
CA LEU A 125 -4.59 7.26 -1.59
C LEU A 125 -3.71 8.35 -0.97
N GLU A 126 -4.03 9.64 -1.16
CA GLU A 126 -3.31 10.73 -0.47
C GLU A 126 -3.61 10.70 1.03
N TYR A 127 -4.89 10.57 1.38
CA TYR A 127 -5.37 10.44 2.76
C TYR A 127 -6.35 9.27 2.88
N LEU A 128 -6.03 8.31 3.75
CA LEU A 128 -6.88 7.16 4.05
C LEU A 128 -8.09 7.57 4.88
N ASP A 129 -7.94 8.57 5.75
CA ASP A 129 -9.03 9.16 6.52
C ASP A 129 -9.53 10.43 5.81
N PRO A 130 -10.82 10.51 5.41
CA PRO A 130 -11.39 11.69 4.75
C PRO A 130 -11.26 13.00 5.55
N SER A 131 -11.06 12.94 6.87
CA SER A 131 -10.80 14.10 7.72
C SER A 131 -9.41 14.73 7.48
N LYS A 132 -8.55 14.08 6.69
CA LYS A 132 -7.19 14.52 6.31
C LYS A 132 -6.27 14.78 7.50
N ARG A 133 -6.49 14.08 8.62
CA ARG A 133 -5.57 14.06 9.75
C ARG A 133 -4.26 13.39 9.33
N SER A 134 -3.16 13.83 9.94
CA SER A 134 -1.81 13.30 9.66
C SER A 134 -1.71 11.78 9.82
N VAL A 135 -2.47 11.19 10.74
CA VAL A 135 -2.54 9.73 10.97
C VAL A 135 -2.97 8.96 9.71
N GLY A 136 -3.80 9.57 8.85
CA GLY A 136 -4.24 8.96 7.60
C GLY A 136 -3.42 9.36 6.38
N MET A 137 -2.34 10.13 6.54
CA MET A 137 -1.51 10.58 5.41
C MET A 137 -0.72 9.41 4.82
N TYR A 138 -0.77 9.25 3.50
CA TYR A 138 -0.08 8.14 2.82
C TYR A 138 0.68 8.64 1.58
N PHE A 139 0.06 8.73 0.39
CA PHE A 139 0.74 9.25 -0.82
C PHE A 139 0.79 10.78 -0.92
N PHE A 140 0.19 11.51 0.02
CA PHE A 140 0.07 12.98 -0.05
C PHE A 140 1.41 13.66 -0.34
N SER A 141 2.49 13.30 0.36
CA SER A 141 3.80 13.95 0.19
C SER A 141 4.39 13.77 -1.22
N ILE A 142 4.26 12.58 -1.80
CA ILE A 142 4.69 12.32 -3.19
C ILE A 142 3.83 13.14 -4.16
N VAL A 143 2.50 13.06 -4.05
CA VAL A 143 1.58 13.77 -4.94
C VAL A 143 1.79 15.28 -4.85
N GLN A 144 1.95 15.81 -3.64
CA GLN A 144 2.19 17.23 -3.40
C GLN A 144 3.51 17.69 -4.03
N ALA A 145 4.60 16.94 -3.84
CA ALA A 145 5.87 17.24 -4.48
C ALA A 145 5.77 17.21 -6.02
N MET A 146 5.02 16.26 -6.57
CA MET A 146 4.78 16.19 -8.03
C MET A 146 4.01 17.42 -8.53
N VAL A 147 3.00 17.88 -7.79
CA VAL A 147 2.26 19.11 -8.14
C VAL A 147 3.19 20.33 -8.12
N GLU A 148 4.12 20.39 -7.17
CA GLU A 148 5.17 21.43 -7.13
C GLU A 148 6.15 21.33 -8.32
N TRP A 149 6.30 20.15 -8.92
CA TRP A 149 7.05 19.95 -10.18
C TRP A 149 6.20 20.17 -11.44
N GLY A 150 4.95 20.59 -11.27
CA GLY A 150 4.04 20.97 -12.34
C GLY A 150 3.04 19.92 -12.76
N TYR A 151 2.97 18.75 -12.11
CA TYR A 151 1.89 17.77 -12.32
C TYR A 151 0.53 18.33 -11.85
N THR A 152 -0.55 17.76 -12.38
CA THR A 152 -1.94 18.07 -12.06
C THR A 152 -2.60 16.79 -11.56
N ARG A 153 -3.10 16.83 -10.30
CA ARG A 153 -3.88 15.73 -9.71
C ARG A 153 -5.01 15.32 -10.64
N ASP A 154 -5.25 14.02 -10.74
CA ASP A 154 -6.32 13.40 -11.52
C ASP A 154 -6.18 13.55 -13.05
N ASP A 155 -5.06 14.10 -13.51
CA ASP A 155 -4.75 14.30 -14.93
C ASP A 155 -3.47 13.53 -15.28
N ASP A 156 -2.30 14.17 -15.20
CA ASP A 156 -1.01 13.54 -15.48
C ASP A 156 -0.38 12.84 -14.25
N VAL A 157 -1.02 12.90 -13.08
CA VAL A 157 -0.81 11.98 -11.96
C VAL A 157 -2.15 11.43 -11.46
N ARG A 158 -2.33 10.11 -11.56
CA ARG A 158 -3.57 9.41 -11.20
C ARG A 158 -3.31 8.25 -10.24
N GLY A 159 -4.28 7.96 -9.38
CA GLY A 159 -4.27 6.80 -8.51
C GLY A 159 -4.98 5.60 -9.10
N ALA A 160 -4.47 4.40 -8.83
CA ALA A 160 -5.10 3.12 -9.14
C ALA A 160 -5.40 2.34 -7.85
N PRO A 161 -6.32 2.82 -7.00
CA PRO A 161 -6.77 2.10 -5.81
C PRO A 161 -7.51 0.81 -6.18
N TYR A 162 -7.48 -0.17 -5.28
CA TYR A 162 -8.12 -1.49 -5.47
C TYR A 162 -8.67 -2.04 -4.15
N ASP A 163 -9.37 -3.18 -4.21
CA ASP A 163 -9.77 -3.90 -3.01
C ASP A 163 -8.58 -4.71 -2.49
N TRP A 164 -7.80 -4.07 -1.61
CA TRP A 164 -6.58 -4.61 -1.02
C TRP A 164 -6.80 -5.80 -0.09
N ARG A 165 -8.06 -6.13 0.26
CA ARG A 165 -8.38 -7.34 1.03
C ARG A 165 -8.19 -8.62 0.21
N LYS A 166 -8.21 -8.49 -1.12
CA LYS A 166 -8.15 -9.59 -2.09
C LYS A 166 -6.72 -9.76 -2.65
N ALA A 167 -6.53 -10.84 -3.40
CA ALA A 167 -5.34 -11.05 -4.23
C ALA A 167 -5.66 -10.75 -5.72
N PRO A 168 -4.65 -10.72 -6.62
CA PRO A 168 -4.83 -10.37 -8.02
C PRO A 168 -5.86 -11.22 -8.79
N ASN A 169 -5.94 -12.52 -8.50
CA ASN A 169 -6.88 -13.44 -9.15
C ASN A 169 -8.36 -13.04 -9.01
N GLU A 170 -8.69 -12.24 -7.98
CA GLU A 170 -10.06 -11.75 -7.75
C GLU A 170 -10.25 -10.26 -8.10
N ASN A 171 -9.25 -9.62 -8.72
CA ASN A 171 -9.26 -8.19 -9.08
C ASN A 171 -9.16 -7.99 -10.61
N LYS A 172 -9.81 -8.86 -11.40
CA LYS A 172 -9.71 -8.83 -12.86
C LYS A 172 -10.17 -7.49 -13.46
N GLU A 173 -11.29 -6.93 -12.99
CA GLU A 173 -11.84 -5.66 -13.45
C GLU A 173 -10.85 -4.50 -13.21
N TYR A 174 -10.23 -4.45 -12.02
CA TYR A 174 -9.18 -3.48 -11.71
C TYR A 174 -8.03 -3.49 -12.73
N PHE A 175 -7.57 -4.66 -13.18
CA PHE A 175 -6.48 -4.74 -14.16
C PHE A 175 -6.89 -4.28 -15.56
N LEU A 176 -8.17 -4.48 -15.94
CA LEU A 176 -8.71 -3.96 -17.20
C LEU A 176 -8.78 -2.42 -17.14
N ASP A 177 -9.27 -1.88 -16.03
CA ASP A 177 -9.35 -0.43 -15.81
C ASP A 177 -7.96 0.20 -15.73
N LEU A 178 -7.00 -0.47 -15.09
CA LEU A 178 -5.60 -0.04 -15.02
C LEU A 178 -4.97 0.00 -16.40
N GLN A 179 -5.14 -1.04 -17.21
CA GLN A 179 -4.65 -1.07 -18.58
C GLN A 179 -5.23 0.09 -19.39
N LYS A 180 -6.55 0.27 -19.34
CA LYS A 180 -7.25 1.34 -20.06
C LYS A 180 -6.76 2.71 -19.64
N MET A 181 -6.64 2.97 -18.34
CA MET A 181 -6.15 4.25 -17.82
C MET A 181 -4.71 4.53 -18.25
N ILE A 182 -3.84 3.52 -18.28
CA ILE A 182 -2.46 3.65 -18.76
C ILE A 182 -2.43 4.03 -20.25
N GLU A 183 -3.25 3.36 -21.07
CA GLU A 183 -3.36 3.64 -22.50
C GLU A 183 -3.87 5.07 -22.74
N GLU A 184 -4.95 5.48 -22.07
CA GLU A 184 -5.51 6.83 -22.13
C GLU A 184 -4.48 7.90 -21.75
N MET A 185 -3.81 7.75 -20.60
CA MET A 185 -2.81 8.72 -20.12
C MET A 185 -1.62 8.81 -21.06
N ALA A 186 -1.17 7.68 -21.61
CA ALA A 186 -0.05 7.67 -22.54
C ALA A 186 -0.39 8.32 -23.89
N GLU A 187 -1.61 8.12 -24.38
CA GLU A 187 -2.10 8.71 -25.63
C GLU A 187 -2.28 10.23 -25.50
N GLU A 188 -2.88 10.71 -24.41
CA GLU A 188 -2.99 12.14 -24.12
C GLU A 188 -1.62 12.82 -23.96
N ALA A 189 -0.70 12.16 -23.24
CA ALA A 189 0.65 12.66 -23.04
C ALA A 189 1.53 12.51 -24.30
N GLY A 190 1.18 11.64 -25.24
CA GLY A 190 2.02 11.31 -26.40
C GLY A 190 3.30 10.57 -26.02
N GLY A 191 3.28 9.80 -24.92
CA GLY A 191 4.45 9.09 -24.40
C GLY A 191 4.11 8.13 -23.26
N PRO A 192 5.02 7.18 -22.93
CA PRO A 192 4.74 6.12 -21.98
C PRO A 192 4.67 6.62 -20.52
N VAL A 193 3.96 5.85 -19.67
CA VAL A 193 3.68 6.18 -18.27
C VAL A 193 4.76 5.65 -17.32
N VAL A 194 4.95 6.31 -16.18
CA VAL A 194 5.71 5.74 -15.05
C VAL A 194 4.75 5.17 -14.02
N LEU A 195 4.99 3.92 -13.62
CA LEU A 195 4.25 3.27 -12.54
C LEU A 195 5.04 3.47 -11.25
N ILE A 196 4.40 3.98 -10.19
CA ILE A 196 4.98 4.07 -8.86
C ILE A 196 4.10 3.25 -7.92
N ALA A 197 4.64 2.16 -7.38
CA ALA A 197 3.89 1.29 -6.48
C ALA A 197 4.56 1.20 -5.10
N HIS A 198 3.73 1.05 -4.07
CA HIS A 198 4.20 0.90 -2.70
C HIS A 198 3.75 -0.43 -2.09
N SER A 199 4.63 -1.07 -1.32
CA SER A 199 4.35 -2.30 -0.57
C SER A 199 3.68 -3.37 -1.45
N MET A 200 2.52 -3.93 -1.06
CA MET A 200 1.74 -4.90 -1.83
C MET A 200 1.36 -4.45 -3.25
N GLY A 201 1.25 -3.14 -3.51
CA GLY A 201 1.00 -2.60 -4.84
C GLY A 201 2.07 -3.00 -5.85
N ASN A 202 3.29 -3.27 -5.39
CA ASN A 202 4.37 -3.80 -6.21
C ASN A 202 4.07 -5.21 -6.72
N MET A 203 3.48 -6.06 -5.89
CA MET A 203 3.09 -7.43 -6.25
C MET A 203 1.94 -7.42 -7.26
N TYR A 204 0.96 -6.53 -7.08
CA TYR A 204 -0.10 -6.27 -8.06
C TYR A 204 0.46 -5.78 -9.39
N THR A 205 1.40 -4.84 -9.36
CA THR A 205 2.05 -4.29 -10.55
C THR A 205 2.86 -5.35 -11.29
N LEU A 206 3.60 -6.20 -10.57
CA LEU A 206 4.33 -7.31 -11.16
C LEU A 206 3.40 -8.33 -11.81
N PHE A 207 2.32 -8.73 -11.12
CA PHE A 207 1.29 -9.60 -11.68
C PHE A 207 0.74 -9.01 -12.98
N PHE A 208 0.33 -7.73 -12.96
CA PHE A 208 -0.19 -7.01 -14.12
C PHE A 208 0.79 -7.02 -15.30
N LEU A 209 2.04 -6.57 -15.09
CA LEU A 209 3.07 -6.52 -16.15
C LEU A 209 3.42 -7.91 -16.68
N ASN A 210 3.23 -8.96 -15.88
CA ASN A 210 3.40 -10.34 -16.34
C ASN A 210 2.24 -10.86 -17.22
N GLN A 211 1.08 -10.21 -17.20
CA GLN A 211 0.00 -10.55 -18.13
C GLN A 211 0.06 -9.74 -19.43
N GLN A 212 0.85 -8.65 -19.47
CA GLN A 212 0.96 -7.81 -20.65
C GLN A 212 2.02 -8.31 -21.64
N SER A 213 1.72 -8.18 -22.93
CA SER A 213 2.69 -8.47 -23.99
C SER A 213 3.90 -7.54 -23.89
N GLN A 214 5.08 -8.00 -24.32
CA GLN A 214 6.27 -7.16 -24.32
C GLN A 214 6.10 -5.92 -25.20
N ALA A 215 5.43 -6.05 -26.35
CA ALA A 215 5.13 -4.93 -27.24
C ALA A 215 4.24 -3.85 -26.58
N TRP A 216 3.25 -4.28 -25.78
CA TRP A 216 2.42 -3.34 -25.02
C TRP A 216 3.26 -2.60 -23.96
N LYS A 217 4.11 -3.33 -23.23
CA LYS A 217 4.98 -2.74 -22.21
C LYS A 217 5.98 -1.75 -22.80
N ASP A 218 6.62 -2.10 -23.92
CA ASP A 218 7.55 -1.24 -24.62
C ASP A 218 6.88 0.04 -25.16
N LYS A 219 5.58 -0.02 -25.50
CA LYS A 219 4.81 1.13 -25.97
C LYS A 219 4.34 2.04 -24.82
N TYR A 220 3.85 1.45 -23.74
CA TYR A 220 3.06 2.19 -22.74
C TYR A 220 3.79 2.41 -21.40
N ILE A 221 4.86 1.67 -21.09
CA ILE A 221 5.52 1.76 -19.78
C ILE A 221 6.94 2.29 -19.92
N LYS A 222 7.20 3.46 -19.33
CA LYS A 222 8.52 4.10 -19.30
C LYS A 222 9.40 3.44 -18.25
N ALA A 223 8.89 3.33 -17.03
CA ALA A 223 9.59 2.78 -15.89
C ALA A 223 8.61 2.32 -14.81
N PHE A 224 9.08 1.41 -13.97
CA PHE A 224 8.43 0.95 -12.75
C PHE A 224 9.29 1.32 -11.54
N VAL A 225 8.82 2.27 -10.74
CA VAL A 225 9.41 2.63 -9.45
C VAL A 225 8.71 1.85 -8.36
N SER A 226 9.46 0.98 -7.70
CA SER A 226 8.99 0.08 -6.67
C SER A 226 9.47 0.57 -5.31
N LEU A 227 8.54 0.87 -4.40
CA LEU A 227 8.82 1.36 -3.05
C LEU A 227 8.48 0.27 -2.02
N GLY A 228 9.48 -0.22 -1.27
CA GLY A 228 9.30 -1.21 -0.21
C GLY A 228 8.62 -2.51 -0.64
N PRO A 229 9.05 -3.17 -1.74
CA PRO A 229 8.31 -4.32 -2.27
C PRO A 229 8.47 -5.61 -1.44
N PRO A 230 7.39 -6.31 -1.08
CA PRO A 230 7.46 -7.59 -0.39
C PRO A 230 7.58 -8.77 -1.36
N TRP A 231 8.58 -8.76 -2.26
CA TRP A 231 8.70 -9.73 -3.36
C TRP A 231 8.67 -11.20 -2.95
N ALA A 232 9.15 -11.51 -1.75
CA ALA A 232 9.17 -12.86 -1.20
C ALA A 232 8.30 -12.99 0.05
N GLY A 233 7.25 -12.20 0.16
CA GLY A 233 6.39 -12.13 1.35
C GLY A 233 7.09 -11.45 2.53
N VAL A 234 6.41 -11.41 3.67
CA VAL A 234 6.91 -10.80 4.92
C VAL A 234 6.66 -11.72 6.09
N ALA A 235 7.63 -11.92 6.99
CA ALA A 235 7.43 -12.83 8.12
C ALA A 235 6.31 -12.40 9.06
N LYS A 236 6.08 -11.08 9.19
CA LYS A 236 5.01 -10.50 10.02
C LYS A 236 3.62 -11.11 9.77
N THR A 237 3.31 -11.58 8.56
CA THR A 237 2.00 -12.22 8.28
C THR A 237 1.77 -13.47 9.11
N LEU A 238 2.81 -14.20 9.53
CA LEU A 238 2.69 -15.36 10.42
C LEU A 238 2.16 -15.00 11.81
N ARG A 239 2.62 -13.87 12.38
CA ARG A 239 2.04 -13.33 13.62
C ARG A 239 0.60 -12.87 13.41
N VAL A 240 0.33 -12.19 12.30
CA VAL A 240 -1.00 -11.70 11.93
C VAL A 240 -2.03 -12.84 11.87
N VAL A 241 -1.73 -13.94 11.18
CA VAL A 241 -2.66 -15.08 11.10
C VAL A 241 -2.72 -15.88 12.39
N THR A 242 -1.65 -15.89 13.20
CA THR A 242 -1.60 -16.68 14.44
C THR A 242 -2.30 -15.97 15.60
N SER A 243 -1.81 -14.82 16.04
CA SER A 243 -2.30 -14.09 17.23
C SER A 243 -2.95 -12.74 16.92
N GLY A 244 -2.94 -12.32 15.65
CA GLY A 244 -3.33 -10.98 15.25
C GLY A 244 -2.24 -9.95 15.52
N ASP A 245 -2.32 -8.82 14.84
CA ASP A 245 -1.44 -7.67 15.07
C ASP A 245 -2.26 -6.38 15.15
N ASN A 246 -2.29 -5.74 16.32
CA ASN A 246 -2.94 -4.46 16.49
C ASN A 246 -2.08 -3.27 16.02
N ASN A 247 -0.93 -3.51 15.38
CA ASN A 247 0.02 -2.49 14.92
C ASN A 247 0.40 -1.49 16.03
N ARG A 248 0.48 -1.97 17.28
CA ARG A 248 0.75 -1.17 18.49
C ARG A 248 -0.32 -0.10 18.79
N ILE A 249 -1.55 -0.25 18.27
CA ILE A 249 -2.69 0.59 18.61
C ILE A 249 -3.34 0.01 19.89
N PRO A 250 -3.14 0.60 21.09
CA PRO A 250 -3.46 -0.07 22.35
C PRO A 250 -4.96 -0.35 22.55
N VAL A 251 -5.82 0.41 21.89
CA VAL A 251 -7.28 0.26 21.99
C VAL A 251 -7.83 -0.91 21.16
N ILE A 252 -7.02 -1.48 20.26
CA ILE A 252 -7.41 -2.61 19.41
C ILE A 252 -6.87 -3.90 20.00
N SER A 253 -7.76 -4.86 20.27
CA SER A 253 -7.38 -6.21 20.67
C SER A 253 -6.85 -7.00 19.48
N SER A 254 -5.63 -7.55 19.60
CA SER A 254 -5.00 -8.40 18.58
C SER A 254 -5.88 -9.59 18.20
N LEU A 255 -6.47 -10.29 19.18
CA LEU A 255 -7.32 -11.44 18.93
C LEU A 255 -8.63 -11.07 18.21
N LYS A 256 -9.19 -9.89 18.48
CA LYS A 256 -10.36 -9.40 17.75
C LYS A 256 -10.00 -9.08 16.31
N ILE A 257 -8.97 -8.27 16.09
CA ILE A 257 -8.58 -7.85 14.73
C ILE A 257 -8.07 -9.02 13.89
N ARG A 258 -7.52 -10.08 14.53
CA ARG A 258 -7.13 -11.34 13.88
C ARG A 258 -8.23 -11.91 12.99
N SER A 259 -9.50 -11.81 13.39
CA SER A 259 -10.62 -12.32 12.59
C SER A 259 -10.76 -11.62 11.23
N GLN A 260 -10.60 -10.29 11.20
CA GLN A 260 -10.57 -9.52 9.98
C GLN A 260 -9.30 -9.81 9.18
N GLN A 261 -8.15 -9.84 9.85
CA GLN A 261 -6.85 -10.06 9.21
C GLN A 261 -6.74 -11.43 8.53
N ARG A 262 -7.28 -12.47 9.17
CA ARG A 262 -7.42 -13.82 8.58
C ARG A 262 -8.33 -13.82 7.36
N SER A 263 -9.41 -13.03 7.39
CA SER A 263 -10.36 -12.99 6.27
C SER A 263 -9.79 -12.34 5.02
N ALA A 264 -8.82 -11.42 5.14
CA ALA A 264 -8.15 -10.82 4.00
C ALA A 264 -7.25 -11.86 3.31
N VAL A 265 -7.57 -12.18 2.06
CA VAL A 265 -6.82 -13.13 1.22
C VAL A 265 -5.38 -12.64 1.01
N SER A 266 -5.18 -11.32 0.93
CA SER A 266 -3.87 -10.68 0.80
C SER A 266 -2.88 -11.07 1.91
N THR A 267 -3.35 -11.29 3.14
CA THR A 267 -2.50 -11.72 4.27
C THR A 267 -1.81 -13.05 3.97
N ASN A 268 -2.57 -14.04 3.48
CA ASN A 268 -2.05 -15.38 3.19
C ASN A 268 -1.22 -15.40 1.90
N TRP A 269 -1.55 -14.52 0.95
CA TRP A 269 -0.75 -14.30 -0.26
C TRP A 269 0.66 -13.81 0.08
N LEU A 270 0.80 -12.89 1.04
CA LEU A 270 2.08 -12.30 1.45
C LEU A 270 2.86 -13.10 2.50
N LEU A 271 2.52 -14.37 2.72
CA LEU A 271 3.37 -15.27 3.50
C LEU A 271 4.76 -15.44 2.85
N PRO A 272 5.82 -15.66 3.64
CA PRO A 272 7.15 -15.97 3.14
C PRO A 272 7.18 -17.07 2.08
N TYR A 273 7.95 -16.87 1.01
CA TYR A 273 8.07 -17.78 -0.13
C TYR A 273 9.38 -18.59 -0.12
N ALA A 274 9.30 -19.87 -0.48
CA ALA A 274 10.44 -20.79 -0.52
C ALA A 274 11.58 -20.35 -1.45
N HIS A 275 11.29 -19.57 -2.50
CA HIS A 275 12.31 -19.13 -3.44
C HIS A 275 13.34 -18.14 -2.83
N SER A 276 13.12 -17.61 -1.63
CA SER A 276 14.01 -16.63 -0.98
C SER A 276 14.25 -16.86 0.50
N TRP A 277 13.36 -17.60 1.17
CA TRP A 277 13.50 -17.91 2.59
C TRP A 277 14.11 -19.31 2.74
N PRO A 278 15.06 -19.52 3.67
CA PRO A 278 15.63 -20.84 3.92
C PRO A 278 14.57 -21.83 4.37
N GLU A 279 14.56 -23.01 3.77
CA GLU A 279 13.58 -24.06 4.04
C GLU A 279 13.61 -24.57 5.48
N ASP A 280 14.79 -24.56 6.10
CA ASP A 280 15.05 -25.01 7.47
C ASP A 280 14.88 -23.91 8.53
N GLN A 281 14.63 -22.66 8.11
CA GLN A 281 14.42 -21.57 9.05
C GLN A 281 13.10 -21.73 9.80
N VAL A 282 13.20 -21.85 11.12
CA VAL A 282 12.04 -21.81 12.02
C VAL A 282 11.49 -20.38 12.06
N LEU A 283 10.26 -20.20 11.59
CA LEU A 283 9.57 -18.91 11.56
C LEU A 283 8.62 -18.75 12.74
N VAL A 284 7.96 -19.83 13.15
CA VAL A 284 7.12 -19.88 14.35
C VAL A 284 7.59 -21.01 15.25
N GLN A 285 7.74 -20.73 16.53
CA GLN A 285 8.14 -21.71 17.55
C GLN A 285 7.13 -21.74 18.70
N THR A 286 6.80 -22.93 19.17
CA THR A 286 6.00 -23.18 20.36
C THR A 286 6.75 -24.17 21.26
N PRO A 287 6.29 -24.45 22.50
CA PRO A 287 6.92 -25.47 23.34
C PRO A 287 6.88 -26.89 22.75
N THR A 288 5.99 -27.16 21.78
CA THR A 288 5.73 -28.50 21.25
C THR A 288 5.99 -28.64 19.76
N ALA A 289 6.21 -27.54 19.03
CA ALA A 289 6.40 -27.55 17.58
C ALA A 289 7.28 -26.38 17.10
N ASN A 290 8.00 -26.63 16.01
CA ASN A 290 8.65 -25.62 15.19
C ASN A 290 7.97 -25.65 13.82
N TYR A 291 7.65 -24.47 13.27
CA TYR A 291 7.06 -24.32 11.94
C TYR A 291 8.01 -23.57 11.04
N THR A 292 8.35 -24.21 9.93
CA THR A 292 9.09 -23.65 8.79
C THR A 292 8.13 -23.31 7.66
N LEU A 293 8.68 -22.91 6.50
CA LEU A 293 7.91 -22.72 5.26
C LEU A 293 7.20 -24.01 4.81
N GLN A 294 7.76 -25.18 5.13
CA GLN A 294 7.20 -26.48 4.75
C GLN A 294 6.01 -26.88 5.63
N ASP A 295 5.84 -26.22 6.78
CA ASP A 295 4.85 -26.58 7.81
C ASP A 295 3.60 -25.71 7.77
N TYR A 296 3.38 -24.91 6.72
CA TYR A 296 2.21 -24.01 6.67
C TYR A 296 0.88 -24.73 6.81
N GLU A 297 0.67 -25.86 6.12
CA GLU A 297 -0.56 -26.65 6.28
C GLU A 297 -0.79 -27.07 7.73
N ARG A 298 0.27 -27.56 8.39
CA ARG A 298 0.22 -27.94 9.81
C ARG A 298 -0.04 -26.74 10.71
N LEU A 299 0.61 -25.60 10.46
CA LEU A 299 0.38 -24.36 11.21
C LEU A 299 -1.08 -23.93 11.12
N TYR A 300 -1.66 -23.90 9.91
CA TYR A 300 -3.07 -23.52 9.72
C TYR A 300 -4.03 -24.49 10.41
N ALA A 301 -3.71 -25.78 10.46
CA ALA A 301 -4.47 -26.76 11.22
C ALA A 301 -4.38 -26.49 12.73
N ASP A 302 -3.16 -26.28 13.25
CA ASP A 302 -2.91 -26.08 14.68
C ASP A 302 -3.53 -24.76 15.21
N ILE A 303 -3.68 -23.73 14.37
CA ILE A 303 -4.34 -22.46 14.74
C ILE A 303 -5.84 -22.41 14.44
N GLY A 304 -6.42 -23.52 13.95
CA GLY A 304 -7.84 -23.66 13.62
C GLY A 304 -8.29 -22.73 12.48
N PHE A 305 -7.52 -22.61 11.40
CA PHE A 305 -7.83 -21.75 10.25
C PHE A 305 -7.51 -22.41 8.91
N HIS A 306 -8.19 -23.52 8.60
CA HIS A 306 -7.93 -24.30 7.39
C HIS A 306 -8.17 -23.52 6.08
N GLU A 307 -9.11 -22.57 6.06
CA GLU A 307 -9.36 -21.72 4.90
C GLU A 307 -8.15 -20.86 4.53
N GLY A 308 -7.32 -20.48 5.51
CA GLY A 308 -6.09 -19.73 5.26
C GLY A 308 -5.08 -20.52 4.42
N TRP A 309 -4.96 -21.82 4.66
CA TRP A 309 -4.14 -22.71 3.83
C TRP A 309 -4.68 -22.80 2.40
N GLN A 310 -5.99 -22.89 2.26
CA GLN A 310 -6.66 -22.88 0.97
C GLN A 310 -6.40 -21.57 0.21
N MET A 311 -6.51 -20.41 0.86
CA MET A 311 -6.16 -19.12 0.29
C MET A 311 -4.69 -19.05 -0.14
N ARG A 312 -3.76 -19.60 0.65
CA ARG A 312 -2.33 -19.66 0.28
C ARG A 312 -2.13 -20.44 -1.02
N LEU A 313 -2.71 -21.63 -1.12
CA LEU A 313 -2.61 -22.48 -2.32
C LEU A 313 -3.15 -21.77 -3.59
N ASP A 314 -4.20 -20.98 -3.47
CA ASP A 314 -4.77 -20.24 -4.60
C ASP A 314 -3.92 -19.05 -5.06
N THR A 315 -3.12 -18.49 -4.16
CA THR A 315 -2.48 -17.17 -4.37
C THR A 315 -0.96 -17.23 -4.50
N GLU A 316 -0.30 -18.23 -3.91
CA GLU A 316 1.14 -18.43 -4.03
C GLU A 316 1.62 -18.47 -5.50
N PRO A 317 0.98 -19.21 -6.42
CA PRO A 317 1.44 -19.30 -7.80
C PRO A 317 1.38 -17.98 -8.58
N LEU A 318 0.64 -16.98 -8.12
CA LEU A 318 0.36 -15.76 -8.90
C LEU A 318 1.63 -14.97 -9.27
N VAL A 319 2.63 -14.96 -8.39
CA VAL A 319 3.91 -14.26 -8.60
C VAL A 319 5.12 -14.99 -8.00
N SER A 320 4.97 -16.28 -7.61
CA SER A 320 6.05 -17.07 -6.99
C SER A 320 7.26 -17.29 -7.90
N ASP A 321 7.08 -17.26 -9.22
CA ASP A 321 8.18 -17.35 -10.19
C ASP A 321 9.08 -16.12 -10.18
N LEU A 322 8.57 -15.02 -9.62
CA LEU A 322 9.15 -13.69 -9.62
C LEU A 322 9.70 -13.30 -11.00
N ARG A 323 8.94 -13.60 -12.07
CA ARG A 323 9.37 -13.35 -13.44
C ARG A 323 9.60 -11.87 -13.68
N ALA A 324 10.72 -11.55 -14.33
CA ALA A 324 11.13 -10.17 -14.60
C ALA A 324 10.03 -9.40 -15.38
N PRO A 325 9.71 -8.16 -14.97
CA PRO A 325 8.59 -7.42 -15.55
C PRO A 325 8.85 -6.95 -16.99
N GLY A 326 10.10 -6.95 -17.47
CA GLY A 326 10.43 -6.56 -18.84
C GLY A 326 10.24 -5.06 -19.11
N VAL A 327 10.45 -4.23 -18.09
CA VAL A 327 10.44 -2.75 -18.16
C VAL A 327 11.60 -2.22 -17.33
N ALA A 328 11.98 -0.95 -17.49
CA ALA A 328 12.99 -0.36 -16.60
C ALA A 328 12.48 -0.37 -15.15
N VAL A 329 13.26 -0.93 -14.22
CA VAL A 329 12.88 -1.06 -12.81
C VAL A 329 13.79 -0.20 -11.94
N HIS A 330 13.19 0.59 -11.05
CA HIS A 330 13.87 1.26 -9.95
C HIS A 330 13.32 0.70 -8.63
N CYS A 331 14.10 -0.11 -7.95
CA CYS A 331 13.71 -0.83 -6.75
C CYS A 331 14.29 -0.14 -5.51
N LEU A 332 13.44 0.60 -4.80
CA LEU A 332 13.77 1.31 -3.57
C LEU A 332 13.30 0.49 -2.37
N TYR A 333 14.17 0.27 -1.40
CA TYR A 333 13.88 -0.54 -0.21
C TYR A 333 14.55 0.04 1.03
N GLY A 334 13.86 -0.04 2.17
CA GLY A 334 14.44 0.29 3.47
C GLY A 334 15.36 -0.84 3.97
N ALA A 335 16.38 -0.45 4.72
CA ALA A 335 17.31 -1.34 5.41
C ALA A 335 17.73 -0.71 6.74
N GLY A 336 18.22 -1.49 7.69
CA GLY A 336 18.66 -1.03 8.99
C GLY A 336 17.53 -0.74 9.99
N VAL A 337 16.29 -1.15 9.70
CA VAL A 337 15.15 -1.04 10.62
C VAL A 337 14.80 -2.44 11.17
N PRO A 338 14.77 -2.64 12.51
CA PRO A 338 14.41 -3.92 13.10
C PRO A 338 13.05 -4.42 12.60
N THR A 339 13.06 -5.54 11.88
CA THR A 339 11.89 -6.07 11.17
C THR A 339 11.52 -7.45 11.71
N PRO A 340 10.26 -7.72 12.10
CA PRO A 340 9.85 -9.03 12.60
C PRO A 340 10.25 -10.16 11.64
N GLU A 341 10.92 -11.18 12.15
CA GLU A 341 11.46 -12.30 11.36
C GLU A 341 11.09 -13.67 11.93
N THR A 342 11.01 -13.81 13.27
CA THR A 342 10.62 -15.06 13.94
C THR A 342 9.69 -14.79 15.12
N PHE A 343 8.86 -15.77 15.48
CA PHE A 343 7.83 -15.63 16.51
C PHE A 343 7.84 -16.83 17.46
N GLN A 344 8.19 -16.59 18.72
CA GLN A 344 8.19 -17.61 19.77
C GLN A 344 6.99 -17.43 20.69
N TYR A 345 6.12 -18.44 20.73
CA TYR A 345 4.93 -18.47 21.56
C TYR A 345 5.12 -19.34 22.80
N SER A 346 4.36 -19.00 23.85
CA SER A 346 4.25 -19.82 25.06
C SER A 346 3.28 -21.00 24.87
N ASP A 347 2.98 -21.71 25.95
CA ASP A 347 1.98 -22.78 26.03
C ASP A 347 0.54 -22.31 25.77
N LYS A 348 0.32 -20.99 25.67
CA LYS A 348 -0.97 -20.37 25.32
C LYS A 348 -1.16 -20.13 23.81
N PHE A 349 -0.29 -20.69 22.97
CA PHE A 349 -0.45 -20.64 21.52
C PHE A 349 -1.83 -21.17 21.08
N PRO A 350 -2.53 -20.53 20.12
CA PRO A 350 -2.14 -19.32 19.37
C PRO A 350 -2.69 -18.00 19.96
N ASP A 351 -3.35 -18.03 21.12
CA ASP A 351 -4.13 -16.91 21.67
C ASP A 351 -3.33 -16.01 22.64
N VAL A 352 -2.07 -15.78 22.31
CA VAL A 352 -1.13 -14.96 23.09
C VAL A 352 -0.18 -14.23 22.15
N GLU A 353 0.33 -13.06 22.56
CA GLU A 353 1.39 -12.40 21.80
C GLU A 353 2.71 -13.20 21.86
N PRO A 354 3.46 -13.31 20.76
CA PRO A 354 4.76 -13.95 20.76
C PRO A 354 5.85 -13.03 21.28
N THR A 355 6.97 -13.63 21.72
CA THR A 355 8.26 -12.96 21.69
C THR A 355 8.73 -12.87 20.24
N VAL A 356 9.01 -11.67 19.76
CA VAL A 356 9.38 -11.42 18.35
C VAL A 356 10.90 -11.35 18.23
N GLY A 357 11.46 -12.19 17.35
CA GLY A 357 12.82 -12.05 16.85
C GLY A 357 12.85 -11.09 15.65
N TYR A 358 13.86 -10.24 15.61
CA TYR A 358 14.00 -9.20 14.59
C TYR A 358 15.20 -9.49 13.68
N GLY A 359 14.97 -9.37 12.38
CA GLY A 359 15.99 -9.29 11.35
C GLY A 359 16.08 -7.88 10.76
N ASP A 360 16.78 -7.76 9.63
CA ASP A 360 16.93 -6.51 8.89
C ASP A 360 15.77 -6.27 7.91
N GLY A 361 15.47 -5.00 7.63
CA GLY A 361 14.42 -4.57 6.72
C GLY A 361 13.99 -3.11 6.94
N ASP A 362 12.72 -2.82 6.67
CA ASP A 362 12.11 -1.50 6.80
C ASP A 362 11.08 -1.40 7.96
N GLY A 363 11.06 -2.39 8.87
CA GLY A 363 10.10 -2.50 9.97
C GLY A 363 8.88 -3.37 9.64
N THR A 364 8.59 -3.58 8.36
CA THR A 364 7.51 -4.48 7.88
C THR A 364 8.03 -5.54 6.93
N VAL A 365 8.74 -5.14 5.87
CA VAL A 365 9.30 -5.99 4.83
C VAL A 365 10.71 -6.37 5.19
N ASN A 366 10.97 -7.67 5.34
CA ASN A 366 12.30 -8.19 5.58
C ASN A 366 13.22 -7.83 4.40
N LEU A 367 14.45 -7.41 4.66
CA LEU A 367 15.42 -6.99 3.63
C LEU A 367 15.58 -8.06 2.54
N ARG A 368 15.66 -9.33 2.96
CA ARG A 368 15.73 -10.48 2.04
C ARG A 368 14.57 -10.52 1.05
N SER A 369 13.39 -10.05 1.41
CA SER A 369 12.24 -9.97 0.52
C SER A 369 12.38 -8.78 -0.44
N ALA A 370 12.72 -7.61 0.09
CA ALA A 370 12.78 -6.38 -0.69
C ALA A 370 13.84 -6.39 -1.81
N VAL A 371 14.98 -7.03 -1.58
CA VAL A 371 16.09 -7.03 -2.55
C VAL A 371 15.92 -7.98 -3.72
N GLN A 372 14.81 -8.74 -3.83
CA GLN A 372 14.69 -9.79 -4.85
C GLN A 372 14.59 -9.26 -6.29
N CYS A 373 14.27 -7.98 -6.47
CA CYS A 373 14.42 -7.29 -7.75
C CYS A 373 15.84 -7.42 -8.35
N LYS A 374 16.90 -7.66 -7.55
CA LYS A 374 18.26 -7.93 -8.04
C LYS A 374 18.34 -9.13 -8.98
N ARG A 375 17.41 -10.09 -8.88
CA ARG A 375 17.35 -11.27 -9.77
C ARG A 375 17.04 -10.91 -11.21
N TRP A 376 16.41 -9.76 -11.44
CA TRP A 376 16.01 -9.33 -12.78
C TRP A 376 17.18 -8.71 -13.56
N ALA A 377 18.25 -8.29 -12.88
CA ALA A 377 19.46 -7.83 -13.54
C ALA A 377 20.03 -8.95 -14.43
N GLY A 378 20.16 -8.67 -15.73
CA GLY A 378 20.60 -9.65 -16.74
C GLY A 378 19.54 -10.67 -17.19
N ARG A 379 18.33 -10.66 -16.60
CA ARG A 379 17.20 -11.51 -17.04
C ARG A 379 16.16 -10.79 -17.89
N GLN A 380 16.34 -9.49 -18.07
CA GLN A 380 15.56 -8.65 -18.99
C GLN A 380 16.49 -7.67 -19.70
N LYS A 381 16.04 -7.12 -20.84
CA LYS A 381 16.84 -6.15 -21.61
C LYS A 381 16.91 -4.79 -20.92
N GLN A 382 15.83 -4.40 -20.25
CA GLN A 382 15.66 -3.12 -19.61
C GLN A 382 16.43 -3.06 -18.27
N PRO A 383 16.94 -1.88 -17.87
CA PRO A 383 17.78 -1.76 -16.68
C PRO A 383 17.02 -2.06 -15.39
N VAL A 384 17.74 -2.54 -14.38
CA VAL A 384 17.25 -2.77 -13.03
C VAL A 384 18.18 -2.05 -12.06
N VAL A 385 17.68 -1.02 -11.40
CA VAL A 385 18.43 -0.18 -10.46
C VAL A 385 17.92 -0.44 -9.06
N LEU A 386 18.84 -0.73 -8.14
CA LEU A 386 18.52 -0.91 -6.72
C LEU A 386 18.97 0.33 -5.95
N LYS A 387 18.11 0.83 -5.06
CA LYS A 387 18.39 1.98 -4.22
C LYS A 387 17.99 1.68 -2.77
N GLU A 388 19.00 1.43 -1.95
CA GLU A 388 18.80 1.31 -0.51
C GLU A 388 18.44 2.67 0.11
N LEU A 389 17.51 2.65 1.06
CA LEU A 389 17.06 3.74 1.90
C LEU A 389 17.35 3.40 3.37
N THR A 390 18.62 3.53 3.77
CA THR A 390 19.08 3.17 5.12
C THR A 390 18.32 3.94 6.21
N GLY A 391 17.84 3.22 7.23
CA GLY A 391 17.09 3.74 8.37
C GLY A 391 15.66 4.19 8.04
N ASN A 392 15.15 3.92 6.84
CA ASN A 392 13.84 4.40 6.43
C ASN A 392 12.75 3.35 6.66
N GLU A 393 11.77 3.70 7.50
CA GLU A 393 10.63 2.83 7.84
C GLU A 393 9.66 2.68 6.65
N HIS A 394 8.94 1.56 6.64
CA HIS A 394 8.06 1.10 5.57
C HIS A 394 7.08 2.16 5.05
N VAL A 395 6.35 2.88 5.91
CA VAL A 395 5.41 3.93 5.48
C VAL A 395 6.13 5.28 5.35
N ASP A 396 7.09 5.55 6.24
CA ASP A 396 7.88 6.79 6.21
C ASP A 396 8.65 6.98 4.89
N MET A 397 8.88 5.92 4.13
CA MET A 397 9.50 6.05 2.81
C MET A 397 8.70 6.90 1.83
N LEU A 398 7.39 7.01 2.00
CA LEU A 398 6.53 7.87 1.17
C LEU A 398 6.67 9.36 1.49
N THR A 399 7.19 9.70 2.67
CA THR A 399 7.44 11.09 3.10
C THR A 399 8.92 11.45 3.11
N ASN A 400 9.79 10.46 2.93
CA ASN A 400 11.24 10.64 2.93
C ASN A 400 11.74 11.50 1.77
N PHE A 401 12.53 12.52 2.08
CA PHE A 401 13.11 13.43 1.09
C PHE A 401 13.95 12.71 0.03
N THR A 402 14.72 11.70 0.42
CA THR A 402 15.56 10.91 -0.50
C THR A 402 14.71 10.14 -1.50
N THR A 403 13.60 9.54 -1.06
CA THR A 403 12.64 8.85 -1.94
C THR A 403 12.03 9.82 -2.93
N VAL A 404 11.51 10.95 -2.45
CA VAL A 404 10.88 11.98 -3.29
C VAL A 404 11.88 12.56 -4.30
N ALA A 405 13.12 12.86 -3.86
CA ALA A 405 14.18 13.34 -4.73
C ALA A 405 14.55 12.30 -5.80
N TYR A 406 14.64 11.02 -5.43
CA TYR A 406 14.92 9.95 -6.38
C TYR A 406 13.80 9.81 -7.42
N ILE A 407 12.53 9.83 -7.01
CA ILE A 407 11.38 9.82 -7.93
C ILE A 407 11.51 10.97 -8.94
N LYS A 408 11.85 12.18 -8.48
CA LYS A 408 12.10 13.33 -9.37
C LYS A 408 13.17 13.02 -10.40
N THR A 409 14.29 12.39 -10.01
CA THR A 409 15.33 12.02 -10.99
C THR A 409 14.81 11.06 -12.05
N VAL A 410 13.98 10.08 -11.69
CA VAL A 410 13.40 9.12 -12.67
C VAL A 410 12.44 9.83 -13.63
N LEU A 411 11.57 10.70 -13.12
CA LEU A 411 10.56 11.38 -13.93
C LEU A 411 11.17 12.38 -14.92
N PHE A 412 12.23 13.07 -14.51
CA PHE A 412 12.90 14.11 -15.30
C PHE A 412 14.24 13.66 -15.89
N SER A 413 14.54 12.35 -15.89
CA SER A 413 15.69 11.82 -16.62
C SER A 413 15.54 12.11 -18.12
N PRO A 414 16.61 12.61 -18.79
CA PRO A 414 16.58 13.06 -20.17
C PRO A 414 16.21 11.97 -21.17
#